data_AF-A0A6M0T0I3-F1
#
_entry.id   AF-A0A6M0T0I3-F1
#
_cell.length_a   1.000
_cell.length_b   1.000
_cell.length_c   1.000
_cell.angle_alpha   90.00
_cell.angle_beta   90.00
_cell.angle_gamma   90.00
#
_symmetry.space_group_name_H-M   'P 1'
#
loop_
_entity.id
_entity.type
_entity.pdbx_description
1 polymer ?
#
loop_
_entity_poly.entity_id
_entity_poly.type
_entity_poly.pdbx_seq_one_letter_code
_entity_poly.pdbx_strand_id
1 'polypeptide(L)' 'MILLVFIFYGLFMTYDILYLLNNSFKKEIPIYIIIMSISVIISSLVALNISIPSPMIYFESFFEWVKDILGGIL' A
#
# COMPACT_ATOMS: atom_id res chain seq x y z
N MET A 1 19.50 0.20 -11.12
CA MET A 1 18.04 0.36 -11.35
C MET A 1 17.25 0.04 -10.10
N ILE A 2 17.34 -1.18 -9.55
CA ILE A 2 16.64 -1.59 -8.32
C ILE A 2 16.91 -0.67 -7.11
N LEU A 3 18.16 -0.28 -6.89
CA LEU A 3 18.53 0.57 -5.76
C LEU A 3 17.89 1.97 -5.85
N LEU A 4 17.72 2.50 -7.07
CA LEU A 4 17.06 3.78 -7.30
C LEU A 4 15.57 3.70 -6.96
N VAL A 5 14.91 2.59 -7.31
CA VAL A 5 13.50 2.34 -7.00
C VAL A 5 13.27 2.28 -5.50
N PHE A 6 14.13 1.60 -4.74
CA PHE A 6 14.04 1.56 -3.29
C PHE A 6 14.22 2.94 -2.64
N ILE A 7 15.15 3.76 -3.15
CA ILE A 7 15.36 5.12 -2.65
C ILE A 7 14.14 6.01 -2.92
N PHE A 8 13.62 5.98 -4.14
CA PHE A 8 12.41 6.76 -4.48
C PHE A 8 11.20 6.32 -3.67
N TYR A 9 11.04 5.01 -3.46
CA TYR A 9 9.96 4.46 -2.64
C TYR A 9 10.09 4.91 -1.17
N GLY A 10 11.29 4.82 -0.60
CA GLY A 10 11.58 5.28 0.75
C GLY A 10 11.29 6.78 0.93
N LEU A 11 11.68 7.61 -0.05
CA LEU A 11 11.43 9.06 -0.03
C LEU A 11 9.93 9.37 -0.05
N PHE A 12 9.16 8.73 -0.94
CA PHE A 12 7.71 8.92 -1.03
C PHE A 12 7.00 8.51 0.27
N MET A 13 7.31 7.32 0.78
CA MET A 13 6.76 6.83 2.04
C MET A 13 7.08 7.77 3.20
N THR A 14 8.32 8.25 3.29
CA THR A 14 8.74 9.13 4.39
C THR A 14 8.04 10.48 4.34
N TYR A 15 7.89 11.06 3.14
CA TYR A 15 7.17 12.32 2.95
C TYR A 15 5.70 12.21 3.38
N ASP A 16 5.00 11.18 2.91
CA ASP A 16 3.57 10.99 3.21
C ASP A 16 3.34 10.62 4.68
N ILE A 17 4.20 9.80 5.28
CA ILE A 17 4.15 9.51 6.72
C ILE A 17 4.35 10.79 7.54
N LEU A 18 5.35 11.61 7.20
CA LEU A 18 5.58 12.90 7.88
C LEU A 18 4.37 13.83 7.74
N TYR A 19 3.75 13.87 6.56
CA TYR A 19 2.54 14.65 6.33
C TYR A 19 1.36 14.19 7.19
N LEU A 20 1.11 12.87 7.26
CA LEU A 20 0.06 12.30 8.10
C LEU A 20 0.33 12.55 9.59
N LEU A 21 1.58 12.44 10.00
CA LEU A 21 2.00 12.62 11.39
C LEU A 21 1.88 14.08 11.85
N ASN A 22 2.25 15.04 10.98
CA ASN A 22 2.08 16.47 11.24
C ASN A 22 0.61 16.90 11.30
N ASN A 23 -0.27 16.22 10.55
CA ASN A 23 -1.70 16.52 10.52
C ASN A 23 -2.54 15.69 11.52
N SER A 24 -1.89 15.04 12.48
CA SER A 24 -2.54 14.22 13.53
C SER A 24 -3.31 12.98 13.03
N PHE A 25 -3.13 12.60 11.75
CA PHE A 25 -3.67 11.38 11.15
C PHE A 25 -2.81 10.15 11.47
N LYS A 26 -2.48 9.96 12.75
CA LYS A 26 -1.60 8.88 13.21
C LYS A 26 -2.24 7.50 13.07
N LYS A 27 -3.57 7.42 13.07
CA LYS A 27 -4.31 6.15 12.96
C LYS A 27 -4.36 5.63 11.53
N GLU A 28 -4.18 6.52 10.55
CA GLU A 28 -4.24 6.28 9.12
C GLU A 28 -2.88 5.86 8.55
N ILE A 29 -1.78 6.19 9.25
CA ILE A 29 -0.41 5.75 8.91
C ILE A 29 -0.31 4.24 8.61
N PRO A 30 -0.80 3.32 9.48
CA PRO A 30 -0.73 1.89 9.17
C PRO A 30 -1.53 1.51 7.93
N ILE A 31 -2.70 2.11 7.70
CA ILE A 31 -3.52 1.87 6.50
C ILE A 31 -2.77 2.33 5.25
N TYR A 32 -2.17 3.52 5.30
CA TYR A 32 -1.37 4.08 4.21
C TYR A 32 -0.18 3.17 3.86
N ILE A 33 0.56 2.69 4.87
CA ILE A 33 1.70 1.76 4.66
C ILE A 33 1.24 0.49 3.94
N ILE A 34 0.08 -0.05 4.32
CA ILE A 34 -0.44 -1.28 3.72
C ILE A 34 -0.84 -1.04 2.25
N ILE A 35 -1.58 0.04 1.95
CA ILE A 35 -1.99 0.39 0.58
C ILE A 35 -0.75 0.58 -0.31
N MET A 36 0.25 1.31 0.19
CA MET A 36 1.49 1.52 -0.55
C MET A 36 2.28 0.25 -0.79
N SER A 37 2.29 -0.69 0.16
CA SER A 37 2.95 -1.98 -0.01
C SER A 37 2.30 -2.81 -1.13
N ILE A 38 0.97 -2.81 -1.18
CA ILE A 38 0.20 -3.52 -2.21
C ILE A 38 0.41 -2.89 -3.59
N SER A 39 0.42 -1.56 -3.66
CA SER A 39 0.68 -0.82 -4.89
C SER A 39 2.04 -1.21 -5.51
N VAL A 40 3.08 -1.39 -4.70
CA VAL A 40 4.40 -1.86 -5.17
C VAL A 40 4.34 -3.30 -5.65
N ILE A 41 3.65 -4.18 -4.92
CA ILE A 41 3.51 -5.58 -5.32
C ILE A 41 2.83 -5.69 -6.68
N ILE A 42 1.71 -4.98 -6.87
CA ILE A 42 0.98 -4.96 -8.16
C ILE A 42 1.86 -4.39 -9.26
N SER A 43 2.51 -3.24 -9.02
CA SER A 43 3.41 -2.62 -10.01
C SER A 43 4.55 -3.56 -10.41
N SER A 44 5.10 -4.32 -9.45
CA SER A 44 6.15 -5.30 -9.70
C SER A 44 5.66 -6.49 -10.52
N LEU A 45 4.47 -7.01 -10.21
CA LEU A 45 3.85 -8.11 -10.96
C LEU A 45 3.55 -7.70 -12.42
N VAL A 46 3.04 -6.49 -12.62
CA VAL A 46 2.82 -5.90 -13.96
C VAL A 46 4.15 -5.76 -14.70
N ALA A 47 5.20 -5.24 -14.06
CA ALA A 47 6.52 -5.09 -14.67
C ALA A 47 7.16 -6.44 -15.04
N LEU A 48 6.87 -7.51 -14.31
CA LEU A 48 7.29 -8.88 -14.60
C LEU A 48 6.43 -9.56 -15.69
N ASN A 49 5.44 -8.86 -16.24
CA ASN A 49 4.52 -9.34 -17.26
C ASN A 49 3.74 -10.61 -16.82
N ILE A 50 3.60 -10.79 -15.50
CA ILE A 50 2.80 -11.85 -14.92
C ILE A 50 1.34 -11.41 -15.07
N SER A 51 0.57 -12.09 -15.91
CA SER A 51 -0.83 -11.76 -16.12
C SER A 51 -1.61 -11.99 -14.83
N ILE A 52 -1.92 -10.91 -14.13
CA ILE A 52 -2.85 -10.95 -13.01
C ILE A 52 -4.26 -10.92 -13.62
N PRO A 53 -5.11 -11.94 -13.40
CA PRO A 53 -6.52 -11.83 -13.77
C PRO A 53 -7.12 -10.69 -12.96
N SER A 54 -7.43 -9.58 -13.62
CA SER A 54 -7.94 -8.31 -13.07
C SER A 54 -7.38 -7.96 -11.66
N PRO A 55 -6.37 -7.07 -11.56
CA PRO A 55 -5.84 -6.58 -10.28
C PRO A 55 -6.91 -6.11 -9.29
N MET A 56 -8.06 -5.70 -9.81
CA MET A 56 -9.24 -5.27 -9.07
C MET A 56 -9.83 -6.37 -8.18
N ILE A 57 -9.77 -7.65 -8.58
CA ILE A 57 -10.26 -8.79 -7.79
C ILE A 57 -9.41 -8.97 -6.52
N TYR A 58 -8.09 -8.86 -6.65
CA TYR A 58 -7.19 -8.93 -5.49
C TYR A 58 -7.34 -7.73 -4.57
N PHE A 59 -7.63 -6.55 -5.14
CA PHE A 59 -7.91 -5.34 -4.37
C PHE A 59 -9.22 -5.46 -3.58
N GLU A 60 -10.27 -6.02 -4.19
CA GLU A 60 -11.57 -6.26 -3.56
C GLU A 60 -11.44 -7.24 -2.39
N SER A 61 -10.80 -8.38 -2.62
CA SER A 61 -10.57 -9.39 -1.58
C SER A 61 -9.67 -8.88 -0.45
N PHE A 62 -8.70 -8.02 -0.77
CA PHE A 62 -7.88 -7.34 0.23
C PHE A 62 -8.68 -6.31 1.06
N PHE A 63 -9.55 -5.52 0.42
CA PHE A 63 -10.42 -4.58 1.14
C PHE A 63 -11.41 -5.29 2.05
N GLU A 64 -11.97 -6.43 1.62
CA GLU A 64 -12.78 -7.29 2.48
C GLU A 64 -11.99 -7.79 3.68
N TRP A 65 -10.76 -8.28 3.48
CA TRP A 65 -9.90 -8.74 4.56
C TRP A 65 -9.54 -7.63 5.56
N VAL A 66 -9.21 -6.42 5.07
CA VAL A 66 -8.97 -5.25 5.91
C VAL A 66 -10.23 -4.83 6.66
N LYS A 67 -11.37 -4.85 5.99
CA LYS A 67 -12.67 -4.56 6.58
C LYS A 67 -13.02 -5.56 7.68
N ASP A 68 -12.73 -6.84 7.51
CA ASP A 68 -12.96 -7.86 8.54
C ASP A 68 -12.06 -7.65 9.76
N ILE A 69 -10.79 -7.31 9.55
CA ILE A 69 -9.84 -7.03 10.64
C ILE A 69 -10.21 -5.76 11.40
N LEU A 70 -10.63 -4.71 10.70
CA LEU A 70 -11.02 -3.44 11.32
C LEU A 70 -12.45 -3.45 11.86
N GLY A 71 -13.33 -4.24 11.25
CA GLY A 71 -14.74 -4.40 11.61
C GLY A 71 -14.97 -5.34 12.80
N GLY A 72 -14.02 -6.22 13.12
CA GLY A 72 -14.04 -7.04 14.34
C GLY A 72 -13.66 -6.32 15.63
N ILE A 73 -13.42 -5.00 15.58
CA ILE A 73 -13.05 -4.15 16.74
C ILE A 73 -14.24 -3.28 17.22
N LEU A 74 -15.41 -3.38 16.57
CA LEU A 74 -16.70 -2.80 17.05
C LEU A 74 -17.58 -3.89 17.66
#